data_AF-A0A936UMH4-F1
#
_entry.id   AF-A0A936UMH4-F1
#
_cell.length_a   1.000
_cell.length_b   1.000
_cell.length_c   1.000
_cell.angle_alpha   90.00
_cell.angle_beta   90.00
_cell.angle_gamma   90.00
#
_symmetry.space_group_name_H-M   'P 1'
#
loop_
_entity.id
_entity.type
_entity.pdbx_description
1 polymer ?
#
loop_
_entity_poly.entity_id
_entity_poly.type
_entity_poly.pdbx_seq_one_letter_code
_entity_poly.pdbx_strand_id
1 'polypeptide(L)'
;MDVLHAITVMTAGVLKFFFSAIVSYRLGNTYLETVLLTATGGCLGTLAFYFGGSRVLEWFRLRHVRKRALAIARGKAPKRVFTRTNRLIVRIKRGYGVKGLALLSPPILSIPITSILAAKYYRHDRRTLPLLLSSVVVWSFVLSLAWKFTR
;
A
#
# COMPACT_ATOMS: atom_id res chain seq x y z
N MET A 1 13.37 11.61 -21.83
CA MET A 1 13.02 11.40 -20.40
C MET A 1 14.25 11.67 -19.57
N ASP A 2 14.27 12.74 -18.77
CA ASP A 2 15.36 12.95 -17.82
C ASP A 2 15.29 11.90 -16.69
N VAL A 3 16.43 11.34 -16.30
CA VAL A 3 16.52 10.31 -15.24
C VAL A 3 15.86 10.80 -13.94
N LEU A 4 15.98 12.09 -13.65
CA LEU A 4 15.34 12.74 -12.51
C LEU A 4 13.80 12.68 -12.55
N HIS A 5 13.20 12.83 -13.73
CA HIS A 5 11.74 12.73 -13.88
C HIS A 5 11.27 11.30 -13.58
N ALA A 6 11.98 10.30 -14.09
CA ALA A 6 11.67 8.89 -13.84
C ALA A 6 11.73 8.56 -12.34
N ILE A 7 12.81 8.95 -11.65
CA ILE A 7 12.99 8.71 -10.20
C ILE A 7 11.88 9.39 -9.40
N THR A 8 11.52 10.62 -9.76
CA THR A 8 10.48 11.39 -9.07
C THR A 8 9.12 10.70 -9.18
N VAL A 9 8.74 10.28 -10.38
CA VAL A 9 7.48 9.55 -10.63
C VAL A 9 7.45 8.22 -9.90
N MET A 10 8.55 7.46 -9.94
CA MET A 10 8.63 6.16 -9.26
C MET A 10 8.53 6.32 -7.74
N THR A 11 9.20 7.31 -7.16
CA THR A 11 9.14 7.59 -5.71
C THR A 11 7.73 8.01 -5.29
N ALA A 12 7.08 8.86 -6.09
CA ALA A 12 5.67 9.20 -5.88
C ALA A 12 4.78 7.96 -5.97
N GLY A 13 5.06 7.03 -6.90
CA GLY A 13 4.35 5.77 -7.05
C GLY A 13 4.42 4.91 -5.79
N VAL A 14 5.61 4.78 -5.22
CA VAL A 14 5.88 4.02 -4.00
C VAL A 14 5.15 4.60 -2.78
N LEU A 15 5.16 5.92 -2.60
CA LEU A 15 4.59 6.56 -1.41
C LEU A 15 3.08 6.85 -1.55
N LYS A 16 2.67 7.32 -2.71
CA LYS A 16 1.30 7.75 -2.99
C LYS A 16 0.97 7.55 -4.47
N PHE A 17 0.76 6.30 -4.82
CA PHE A 17 0.41 5.81 -6.16
C PHE A 17 -0.67 6.61 -6.90
N PHE A 18 -1.69 7.10 -6.19
CA PHE A 18 -2.72 7.95 -6.78
C PHE A 18 -2.15 9.23 -7.42
N PHE A 19 -1.12 9.84 -6.83
CA PHE A 19 -0.51 11.08 -7.30
C PHE A 19 0.61 10.87 -8.32
N SER A 20 1.13 9.64 -8.48
CA SER A 20 2.27 9.41 -9.38
C SER A 20 1.91 9.66 -10.85
N ALA A 21 0.68 9.35 -11.26
CA ALA A 21 0.19 9.65 -12.60
C ALA A 21 0.12 11.17 -12.86
N ILE A 22 -0.35 11.95 -11.87
CA ILE A 22 -0.39 13.42 -11.96
C ILE A 22 1.01 13.99 -12.14
N VAL A 23 1.95 13.55 -11.29
CA VAL A 23 3.34 14.02 -11.32
C VAL A 23 3.97 13.72 -12.68
N SER A 24 3.74 12.51 -13.22
CA SER A 24 4.25 12.12 -14.53
C SER A 24 3.74 13.02 -15.66
N TYR A 25 2.44 13.32 -15.70
CA TYR A 25 1.89 14.20 -16.73
C TYR A 25 2.34 15.66 -16.59
N ARG A 26 2.52 16.15 -15.36
CA ARG A 26 3.08 17.49 -15.12
C ARG A 26 4.53 17.63 -15.58
N LEU A 27 5.27 16.52 -15.59
CA LEU A 27 6.65 16.45 -16.11
C LEU A 27 6.70 16.25 -17.64
N GLY A 28 5.54 16.24 -18.32
CA GLY A 28 5.46 16.17 -19.78
C GLY A 28 5.53 14.75 -20.35
N ASN A 29 5.42 13.71 -19.53
CA ASN A 29 5.52 12.34 -20.00
C ASN A 29 4.29 11.91 -20.81
N THR A 30 4.49 11.03 -21.79
CA THR A 30 3.41 10.44 -22.58
C THR A 30 2.56 9.48 -21.74
N TYR A 31 1.40 9.07 -22.28
CA TYR A 31 0.53 8.08 -21.65
C TYR A 31 1.27 6.77 -21.34
N LEU A 32 1.99 6.22 -22.33
CA LEU A 32 2.69 4.94 -22.18
C LEU A 32 3.83 5.04 -21.17
N GLU A 33 4.61 6.13 -21.21
CA GLU A 33 5.67 6.36 -20.23
C GLU A 33 5.11 6.49 -18.81
N THR A 34 3.98 7.18 -18.66
CA THR A 34 3.31 7.30 -17.36
C THR A 34 2.83 5.95 -16.83
N VAL A 35 2.22 5.12 -17.68
CA VAL A 35 1.81 3.76 -17.29
C VAL A 35 3.03 2.94 -16.87
N LEU A 36 4.11 2.94 -17.66
CA LEU A 36 5.31 2.16 -17.38
C LEU A 36 6.02 2.62 -16.10
N LEU A 37 6.22 3.93 -15.90
CA LEU A 37 6.87 4.49 -14.72
C LEU A 37 6.07 4.25 -13.44
N THR A 38 4.74 4.41 -13.50
CA THR A 38 3.90 4.17 -12.33
C THR A 38 3.78 2.68 -12.02
N ALA A 39 3.67 1.82 -13.03
CA ALA A 39 3.57 0.37 -12.84
C ALA A 39 4.88 -0.19 -12.27
N THR A 40 6.03 0.21 -12.82
CA THR A 40 7.35 -0.23 -12.32
C THR A 40 7.61 0.27 -10.91
N GLY A 41 7.42 1.57 -10.64
CA GLY A 41 7.58 2.13 -9.31
C GLY A 41 6.63 1.50 -8.29
N GLY A 42 5.37 1.27 -8.68
CA GLY A 42 4.37 0.64 -7.84
C GLY A 42 4.67 -0.83 -7.54
N CYS A 43 5.10 -1.60 -8.55
CA CYS A 43 5.48 -3.00 -8.38
C CYS A 43 6.73 -3.13 -7.50
N LEU A 44 7.77 -2.33 -7.75
CA LEU A 44 8.98 -2.31 -6.94
C LEU A 44 8.70 -1.94 -5.49
N GLY A 45 7.90 -0.89 -5.26
CA GLY A 45 7.45 -0.52 -3.92
C GLY A 45 6.68 -1.65 -3.24
N THR A 46 5.76 -2.30 -3.98
CA THR A 46 4.97 -3.42 -3.46
C THR A 46 5.88 -4.56 -3.03
N LEU A 47 6.84 -4.97 -3.86
CA LEU A 47 7.80 -6.02 -3.53
C LEU A 47 8.63 -5.65 -2.29
N ALA A 48 9.23 -4.45 -2.28
CA ALA A 48 10.06 -3.98 -1.19
C ALA A 48 9.31 -3.98 0.15
N PHE A 49 8.09 -3.42 0.18
CA PHE A 49 7.28 -3.37 1.40
C PHE A 49 6.61 -4.70 1.76
N TYR A 50 6.29 -5.56 0.79
CA TYR A 50 5.72 -6.87 1.08
C TYR A 50 6.74 -7.77 1.78
N PHE A 51 7.99 -7.81 1.30
CA PHE A 51 9.05 -8.63 1.90
C PHE A 51 9.67 -7.97 3.14
N GLY A 52 10.04 -6.69 3.06
CA GLY A 52 10.70 -5.96 4.14
C GLY A 52 9.76 -5.47 5.25
N GLY A 53 8.49 -5.28 4.93
CA GLY A 53 7.50 -4.71 5.83
C GLY A 53 7.23 -5.51 7.10
N SER A 54 7.42 -6.83 7.04
CA SER A 54 7.28 -7.71 8.20
C SER A 54 8.19 -7.30 9.36
N ARG A 55 9.45 -6.95 9.07
CA ARG A 55 10.43 -6.50 10.07
C ARG A 55 10.08 -5.13 10.65
N VAL A 56 9.69 -4.19 9.78
CA VAL A 56 9.26 -2.85 10.20
C VAL A 56 8.03 -2.93 11.10
N LEU A 57 7.07 -3.77 10.73
CA LEU A 57 5.84 -3.94 11.50
C LEU A 57 6.08 -4.62 12.84
N GLU A 58 7.00 -5.57 12.90
CA GLU A 58 7.43 -6.20 14.16
C GLU A 58 8.12 -5.20 15.09
N TRP A 59 8.98 -4.34 14.56
CA TRP A 59 9.58 -3.25 15.33
C TRP A 59 8.53 -2.31 15.94
N PHE A 60 7.55 -1.86 15.14
CA PHE A 60 6.43 -1.05 15.64
C PHE A 60 5.58 -1.81 16.67
N ARG A 61 5.33 -3.11 16.45
CA ARG A 61 4.57 -3.97 17.37
C ARG A 61 5.27 -4.07 18.72
N LEU A 62 6.57 -4.37 18.73
CA LEU A 62 7.38 -4.45 19.94
C LEU A 62 7.40 -3.13 20.70
N ARG A 63 7.52 -2.00 19.99
CA ARG A 63 7.44 -0.66 20.59
C ARG A 63 6.07 -0.40 21.23
N HIS A 64 4.98 -0.78 20.56
CA HIS A 64 3.62 -0.67 21.10
C HIS A 64 3.38 -1.58 22.30
N VAL A 65 3.88 -2.83 22.27
CA VAL A 65 3.78 -3.78 23.38
C VAL A 65 4.54 -3.26 24.60
N ARG A 66 5.77 -2.77 24.42
CA ARG A 66 6.57 -2.16 25.50
C ARG A 66 5.85 -0.95 26.12
N LYS A 67 5.30 -0.05 25.30
CA LYS A 67 4.50 1.08 25.81
C LYS A 67 3.25 0.64 26.56
N ARG A 68 2.58 -0.43 26.12
CA ARG A 68 1.44 -1.02 26.83
C ARG A 68 1.86 -1.65 28.16
N ALA A 69 2.94 -2.41 28.19
CA ALA A 69 3.47 -3.01 29.41
C ALA A 69 3.83 -1.94 30.46
N LEU A 70 4.51 -0.86 30.02
CA LEU A 70 4.79 0.30 30.87
C LEU A 70 3.52 1.01 31.38
N ALA A 71 2.47 1.11 30.55
CA ALA A 71 1.21 1.72 30.96
C ALA A 71 0.47 0.86 32.00
N ILE A 72 0.50 -0.47 31.86
CA ILE A 72 -0.06 -1.42 32.83
C ILE A 72 0.74 -1.37 34.13
N ALA A 73 2.07 -1.34 34.07
CA ALA A 73 2.94 -1.19 35.25
C ALA A 73 2.71 0.14 36.00
N ARG A 74 2.22 1.18 35.30
CA ARG A 74 1.80 2.46 35.89
C ARG A 74 0.33 2.48 36.34
N GLY A 75 -0.31 1.31 36.48
CA GLY A 75 -1.69 1.17 36.99
C GLY A 75 -2.80 1.57 36.02
N LYS A 76 -2.51 1.80 34.73
CA LYS A 76 -3.56 2.15 33.76
C LYS A 76 -4.35 0.92 33.34
N ALA A 77 -5.67 1.03 33.33
CA ALA A 77 -6.57 -0.05 32.94
C ALA A 77 -6.25 -0.59 31.52
N PRO A 78 -6.32 -1.93 31.33
CA PRO A 78 -6.04 -2.54 30.03
C PRO A 78 -7.05 -2.07 28.99
N LYS A 79 -6.54 -1.59 27.84
CA LYS A 79 -7.40 -1.19 26.72
C LYS A 79 -8.15 -2.41 26.16
N ARG A 80 -9.47 -2.28 25.99
CA ARG A 80 -10.34 -3.31 25.41
C ARG A 80 -9.80 -3.79 24.06
N VAL A 81 -9.71 -5.11 23.90
CA VAL A 81 -9.22 -5.76 22.67
C VAL A 81 -10.29 -5.79 21.58
N PHE A 82 -11.57 -5.91 21.93
CA PHE A 82 -12.68 -5.95 20.96
C PHE A 82 -13.51 -4.66 20.98
N THR A 83 -12.93 -3.58 20.47
CA THR A 83 -13.65 -2.32 20.18
C THR A 83 -14.57 -2.47 18.97
N ARG A 84 -15.53 -1.54 18.79
CA ARG A 84 -16.39 -1.49 17.60
C ARG A 84 -15.55 -1.46 16.30
N THR A 85 -14.46 -0.69 16.33
CA THR A 85 -13.48 -0.61 15.23
C THR A 85 -12.80 -1.95 14.95
N ASN A 86 -12.36 -2.67 15.98
CA ASN A 86 -11.70 -3.98 15.79
C ASN A 86 -12.69 -5.03 15.23
N ARG A 87 -13.95 -4.99 15.65
CA ARG A 87 -15.00 -5.85 15.08
C ARG A 87 -15.29 -5.51 13.61
N LEU A 88 -15.32 -4.22 13.27
CA LEU A 88 -15.48 -3.78 11.87
C LEU A 88 -14.31 -4.25 11.01
N ILE A 89 -13.07 -4.10 11.48
CA ILE A 89 -11.86 -4.57 10.77
C ILE A 89 -11.92 -6.08 10.51
N VAL A 90 -12.32 -6.88 11.52
CA VAL A 90 -12.47 -8.33 11.36
C VAL A 90 -13.57 -8.68 10.36
N ARG A 91 -14.69 -7.95 10.35
CA ARG A 91 -15.79 -8.15 9.40
C ARG A 91 -15.37 -7.84 7.96
N ILE A 92 -14.68 -6.71 7.75
CA ILE A 92 -14.12 -6.33 6.44
C ILE A 92 -13.10 -7.38 5.98
N LYS A 93 -12.21 -7.82 6.87
CA LYS A 93 -11.24 -8.89 6.57
C LYS A 93 -11.93 -10.18 6.13
N ARG A 94 -12.98 -10.61 6.84
CA ARG A 94 -13.73 -11.83 6.52
C ARG A 94 -14.51 -11.73 5.20
N GLY A 95 -15.06 -10.55 4.87
CA GLY A 95 -15.86 -10.37 3.66
C GLY A 95 -15.05 -10.16 2.38
N TYR A 96 -14.02 -9.31 2.43
CA TYR A 96 -13.31 -8.85 1.22
C TYR A 96 -12.07 -9.70 0.88
N GLY A 97 -11.50 -10.43 1.85
CA GLY A 97 -10.36 -11.32 1.62
C GLY A 97 -9.15 -10.62 0.97
N VAL A 98 -8.31 -11.41 0.29
CA VAL A 98 -7.16 -10.92 -0.47
C VAL A 98 -7.59 -10.09 -1.67
N LYS A 99 -8.66 -10.49 -2.35
CA LYS A 99 -9.12 -9.87 -3.61
C LYS A 99 -9.62 -8.45 -3.41
N GLY A 100 -10.42 -8.19 -2.37
CA GLY A 100 -10.89 -6.83 -2.08
C GLY A 100 -9.78 -5.93 -1.55
N LEU A 101 -8.80 -6.50 -0.82
CA LEU A 101 -7.58 -5.77 -0.46
C LEU A 101 -6.81 -5.39 -1.73
N ALA A 102 -6.58 -6.32 -2.65
CA ALA A 102 -5.89 -6.02 -3.90
C ALA A 102 -6.64 -4.97 -4.73
N LEU A 103 -7.96 -5.08 -4.88
CA LEU A 103 -8.74 -4.21 -5.78
C LEU A 103 -8.85 -2.76 -5.31
N LEU A 104 -9.17 -2.54 -4.03
CA LEU A 104 -9.47 -1.19 -3.53
C LEU A 104 -8.23 -0.48 -2.97
N SER A 105 -7.22 -1.24 -2.57
CA SER A 105 -6.18 -0.66 -1.71
C SER A 105 -5.16 0.17 -2.47
N PRO A 106 -4.55 -0.22 -3.61
CA PRO A 106 -3.43 0.55 -4.19
C PRO A 106 -3.69 2.06 -4.42
N PRO A 107 -4.89 2.52 -4.84
CA PRO A 107 -5.19 3.95 -4.97
C PRO A 107 -5.62 4.61 -3.66
N ILE A 108 -6.40 3.90 -2.83
CA ILE A 108 -7.02 4.45 -1.60
C ILE A 108 -6.04 4.38 -0.43
N LEU A 109 -5.43 3.21 -0.24
CA LEU A 109 -4.33 2.95 0.67
C LEU A 109 -2.99 2.99 -0.07
N SER A 110 -2.04 3.75 0.47
CA SER A 110 -0.70 3.77 -0.08
C SER A 110 -0.08 2.37 -0.16
N ILE A 111 0.74 2.15 -1.19
CA ILE A 111 1.46 0.88 -1.43
C ILE A 111 2.14 0.33 -0.18
N PRO A 112 2.82 1.14 0.67
CA PRO A 112 3.48 0.62 1.86
C PRO A 112 2.46 -0.02 2.81
N ILE A 113 1.35 0.67 3.06
CA ILE A 113 0.32 0.17 3.99
C ILE A 113 -0.31 -1.10 3.42
N THR A 114 -0.75 -1.06 2.16
CA THR A 114 -1.38 -2.20 1.48
C THR A 114 -0.49 -3.44 1.48
N SER A 115 0.77 -3.29 1.07
CA SER A 115 1.73 -4.39 0.94
C SER A 115 2.10 -4.99 2.29
N ILE A 116 2.28 -4.14 3.32
CA ILE A 116 2.52 -4.58 4.69
C ILE A 116 1.30 -5.32 5.25
N LEU A 117 0.09 -4.80 5.03
CA LEU A 117 -1.15 -5.42 5.51
C LEU A 117 -1.35 -6.80 4.87
N ALA A 118 -1.10 -6.90 3.57
CA ALA A 118 -1.15 -8.14 2.82
C ALA A 118 -0.11 -9.15 3.30
N ALA A 119 1.14 -8.71 3.48
CA ALA A 119 2.20 -9.55 4.03
C ALA A 119 1.90 -10.01 5.46
N LYS A 120 1.21 -9.20 6.26
CA LYS A 120 0.84 -9.57 7.63
C LYS A 120 -0.29 -10.59 7.67
N TYR A 121 -1.35 -10.37 6.89
CA TYR A 121 -2.59 -11.14 7.02
C TYR A 121 -2.73 -12.28 6.02
N TYR A 122 -2.03 -12.22 4.88
CA TYR A 122 -2.23 -13.10 3.74
C TYR A 122 -0.94 -13.64 3.14
N ARG A 123 0.21 -13.48 3.81
CA ARG A 123 1.51 -14.05 3.34
C ARG A 123 1.51 -15.56 3.15
N HIS A 124 0.60 -16.27 3.81
CA HIS A 124 0.47 -17.72 3.69
C HIS A 124 -0.18 -18.12 2.35
N ASP A 125 -0.94 -17.21 1.74
CA ASP A 125 -1.54 -17.40 0.42
C ASP A 125 -0.58 -16.91 -0.67
N ARG A 126 -0.10 -17.85 -1.50
CA ARG A 126 0.80 -17.58 -2.63
C ARG A 126 0.17 -16.70 -3.70
N ARG A 127 -1.16 -16.57 -3.74
CA ARG A 127 -1.89 -15.72 -4.68
C ARG A 127 -1.85 -14.25 -4.30
N THR A 128 -1.51 -13.91 -3.06
CA THR A 128 -1.52 -12.53 -2.54
C THR A 128 -0.61 -11.60 -3.31
N LEU A 129 0.64 -12.00 -3.51
CA LEU A 129 1.63 -11.19 -4.23
C LEU A 129 1.24 -10.95 -5.69
N PRO A 130 0.94 -11.98 -6.52
CA PRO A 130 0.56 -11.75 -7.90
C PRO A 130 -0.75 -10.94 -8.03
N LEU A 131 -1.72 -11.11 -7.12
CA LEU A 131 -2.95 -10.29 -7.10
C LEU A 131 -2.67 -8.81 -6.83
N LEU A 132 -1.74 -8.52 -5.91
CA LEU A 132 -1.34 -7.13 -5.63
C LEU A 132 -0.64 -6.51 -6.83
N LEU A 133 0.32 -7.23 -7.42
CA LEU A 133 1.06 -6.74 -8.60
C LEU A 133 0.12 -6.53 -9.78
N SER A 134 -0.78 -7.47 -10.05
CA SER A 134 -1.78 -7.31 -11.13
C SER A 134 -2.69 -6.11 -10.86
N SER A 135 -3.08 -5.88 -9.60
CA SER A 135 -3.89 -4.72 -9.25
C SER A 135 -3.15 -3.41 -9.46
N VAL A 136 -1.87 -3.33 -9.07
CA VAL A 136 -1.03 -2.16 -9.32
C VAL A 136 -0.96 -1.86 -10.82
N VAL A 137 -0.73 -2.90 -11.65
CA VAL A 137 -0.68 -2.73 -13.11
C VAL A 137 -2.03 -2.24 -13.65
N VAL A 138 -3.14 -2.87 -13.28
CA VAL A 138 -4.49 -2.45 -13.71
C VAL A 138 -4.75 -1.00 -13.32
N TRP A 139 -4.44 -0.61 -12.09
CA TRP A 139 -4.65 0.77 -11.65
C TRP A 139 -3.68 1.77 -12.28
N SER A 140 -2.47 1.36 -12.68
CA SER A 140 -1.59 2.21 -13.49
C SER A 140 -2.25 2.59 -14.81
N PHE A 141 -2.93 1.65 -15.48
CA PHE A 141 -3.71 1.96 -16.68
C PHE A 141 -4.90 2.88 -16.38
N VAL A 142 -5.69 2.54 -15.35
CA VAL A 142 -6.91 3.31 -14.99
C VAL A 142 -6.56 4.74 -14.58
N LEU A 143 -5.59 4.95 -13.70
CA LEU A 143 -5.19 6.29 -13.25
C LEU A 143 -4.58 7.09 -14.40
N SER A 144 -3.71 6.48 -15.20
CA SER A 144 -3.11 7.17 -16.35
C SER A 144 -4.17 7.58 -17.37
N LEU A 145 -5.20 6.76 -17.57
CA LEU A 145 -6.32 7.07 -18.47
C LEU A 145 -7.24 8.15 -17.90
N ALA A 146 -7.60 8.04 -16.61
CA ALA A 146 -8.45 9.02 -15.93
C ALA A 146 -7.84 10.44 -15.99
N TRP A 147 -6.52 10.54 -15.76
CA TRP A 147 -5.78 11.80 -15.86
C TRP A 147 -5.59 12.31 -17.28
N LYS A 148 -5.46 11.41 -18.26
CA LYS A 148 -5.44 11.80 -19.68
C LYS A 148 -6.78 12.43 -20.10
N PHE A 149 -7.90 11.94 -19.57
CA PHE A 149 -9.23 12.44 -19.91
C PHE A 149 -9.57 13.78 -19.24
N THR A 150 -8.93 14.09 -18.11
CA THR A 150 -9.15 15.35 -17.37
C THR A 150 -8.25 16.50 -17.84
N ARG A 151 -7.40 16.28 -18.84
CA ARG A 151 -6.50 17.27 -19.44
C ARG A 151 -6.96 17.58 -20.85
#